data_AF-A8LPV2-F1
#
_entry.id   AF-A8LPV2-F1
#
_cell.length_a   1.000
_cell.length_b   1.000
_cell.length_c   1.000
_cell.angle_alpha   90.00
_cell.angle_beta   90.00
_cell.angle_gamma   90.00
#
_symmetry.space_group_name_H-M   'P 1'
#
loop_
_entity.id
_entity.type
_entity.pdbx_description
1 polymer ?
#
loop_
_entity_poly.entity_id
_entity_poly.type
_entity_poly.pdbx_seq_one_letter_code
_entity_poly.pdbx_strand_id
1 'polypeptide(L)'
;MCQIFSHQDPERYACTTRRLRLNGQSTSIRLENSFWAILDEMAEAEGRSTPAFISTLHGEVLEARGEPVNFTSLLRCTALLYIETRSAVGNGIAAE
;
A
#
# COMPACT_ATOMS: atom_id res chain seq x y z
N MET A 1 -13.48 -1.98 26.88
CA MET A 1 -12.50 -2.40 25.83
C MET A 1 -13.27 -2.47 24.52
N CYS A 2 -12.91 -1.63 23.54
CA CYS A 2 -13.71 -1.30 22.37
C CYS A 2 -14.24 -2.51 21.58
N GLN A 3 -15.58 -2.65 21.52
CA GLN A 3 -16.25 -3.56 20.57
C GLN A 3 -16.05 -3.16 19.11
N ILE A 4 -15.59 -1.93 18.86
CA ILE A 4 -15.29 -1.37 17.53
C ILE A 4 -14.08 -2.05 16.87
N PHE A 5 -13.05 -2.44 17.64
CA PHE A 5 -11.83 -3.06 17.10
C PHE A 5 -11.78 -4.59 17.27
N SER A 6 -12.68 -5.17 18.07
CA SER A 6 -12.68 -6.61 18.37
C SER A 6 -13.51 -7.45 17.39
N HIS A 7 -14.31 -6.82 16.53
CA HIS A 7 -15.06 -7.48 15.44
C HIS A 7 -14.43 -7.20 14.06
N GLN A 8 -13.13 -6.89 14.01
CA GLN A 8 -12.47 -6.79 12.72
C GLN A 8 -12.47 -8.15 12.04
N ASP A 9 -12.89 -8.16 10.78
CA ASP A 9 -12.86 -9.34 9.95
C ASP A 9 -11.42 -9.93 9.94
N PRO A 10 -11.21 -11.18 10.38
CA PRO A 10 -9.88 -11.76 10.50
C PRO A 10 -9.08 -11.78 9.20
N GLU A 11 -9.76 -11.82 8.05
CA GLU A 11 -9.10 -11.78 6.77
C GLU A 11 -8.39 -10.43 6.54
N ARG A 12 -8.89 -9.33 7.09
CA ARG A 12 -8.29 -7.99 6.90
C ARG A 12 -6.87 -7.87 7.44
N TYR A 13 -6.58 -8.48 8.58
CA TYR A 13 -5.24 -8.46 9.20
C TYR A 13 -4.45 -9.76 8.95
N ALA A 14 -5.04 -10.75 8.28
CA ALA A 14 -4.30 -11.90 7.80
C ALA A 14 -3.25 -11.47 6.77
N CYS A 15 -2.05 -12.05 6.88
CA CYS A 15 -0.93 -11.73 5.99
C CYS A 15 -0.88 -12.65 4.77
N THR A 16 -0.98 -12.07 3.59
CA THR A 16 -0.79 -12.77 2.31
C THR A 16 0.59 -12.43 1.72
N THR A 17 1.27 -13.46 1.23
CA THR A 17 2.53 -13.29 0.48
C THR A 17 2.23 -13.24 -1.01
N ARG A 18 2.60 -12.16 -1.68
CA ARG A 18 2.54 -12.06 -3.15
C ARG A 18 3.97 -12.02 -3.71
N ARG A 19 4.18 -12.75 -4.81
CA ARG A 19 5.47 -12.79 -5.52
C ARG A 19 5.45 -11.76 -6.64
N LEU A 20 6.39 -10.82 -6.60
CA LEU A 20 6.50 -9.71 -7.53
C LEU A 20 7.86 -9.73 -8.21
N ARG A 21 8.02 -8.96 -9.28
CA ARG A 21 9.32 -8.70 -9.90
C ARG A 21 9.70 -7.26 -9.61
N LEU A 22 10.80 -7.06 -8.88
CA LEU A 22 11.39 -5.75 -8.60
C LEU A 22 12.78 -5.73 -9.23
N ASN A 23 13.07 -4.75 -10.09
CA ASN A 23 14.36 -4.64 -10.80
C ASN A 23 14.78 -5.93 -11.51
N GLY A 24 13.81 -6.66 -12.09
CA GLY A 24 14.04 -7.95 -12.75
C GLY A 24 14.26 -9.15 -11.81
N GLN A 25 14.41 -8.92 -10.50
CA GLN A 25 14.53 -9.97 -9.50
C GLN A 25 13.17 -10.36 -8.94
N SER A 26 13.01 -11.64 -8.60
CA SER A 26 11.75 -12.11 -8.02
C SER A 26 11.76 -11.98 -6.51
N THR A 27 10.90 -11.10 -5.99
CA THR A 27 10.81 -10.74 -4.58
C THR A 27 9.47 -11.18 -4.01
N SER A 28 9.49 -11.85 -2.85
CA SER A 28 8.27 -12.23 -2.13
C SER A 28 7.99 -11.17 -1.06
N ILE A 29 6.84 -10.50 -1.17
CA ILE A 29 6.41 -9.49 -0.20
C ILE A 29 5.25 -10.06 0.60
N ARG A 30 5.31 -9.95 1.94
CA ARG A 30 4.26 -10.36 2.86
C ARG A 30 3.64 -9.13 3.52
N LEU A 31 2.34 -8.95 3.31
CA LEU A 31 1.54 -7.85 3.86
C LEU A 31 0.17 -8.34 4.28
N GLU A 32 -0.44 -7.62 5.21
CA GLU A 32 -1.82 -7.77 5.61
C GLU A 32 -2.75 -7.50 4.41
N ASN A 33 -3.85 -8.25 4.30
CA ASN A 33 -4.77 -8.11 3.17
C ASN A 33 -5.34 -6.70 3.03
N SER A 34 -5.52 -5.96 4.13
CA SER A 34 -5.94 -4.56 4.07
C SER A 34 -4.95 -3.68 3.32
N PHE A 35 -3.64 -3.87 3.51
CA PHE A 35 -2.64 -3.12 2.76
C PHE A 35 -2.61 -3.55 1.30
N TRP A 36 -2.77 -4.84 1.02
CA TRP A 36 -2.89 -5.30 -0.37
C TRP A 36 -4.06 -4.66 -1.09
N ALA A 37 -5.24 -4.60 -0.46
CA ALA A 37 -6.42 -3.98 -1.04
C ALA A 37 -6.20 -2.49 -1.36
N ILE A 38 -5.53 -1.75 -0.47
CA ILE A 38 -5.21 -0.34 -0.72
C ILE A 38 -4.19 -0.20 -1.86
N LEU A 39 -3.15 -1.04 -1.91
CA LEU A 39 -2.19 -1.02 -3.02
C LEU A 39 -2.84 -1.40 -4.36
N ASP A 40 -3.79 -2.33 -4.34
CA ASP A 40 -4.59 -2.70 -5.51
C ASP A 40 -5.44 -1.50 -6.00
N GLU A 41 -6.10 -0.78 -5.08
CA GLU A 41 -6.85 0.46 -5.37
C GLU A 41 -5.96 1.56 -5.96
N MET A 42 -4.79 1.79 -5.36
CA MET A 42 -3.82 2.78 -5.86
C MET A 42 -3.35 2.45 -7.27
N ALA A 43 -3.03 1.17 -7.53
CA ALA A 43 -2.61 0.73 -8.85
C ALA A 43 -3.73 0.89 -9.89
N GLU A 44 -4.97 0.55 -9.53
CA GLU A 44 -6.14 0.74 -10.39
C GLU A 44 -6.37 2.23 -10.72
N ALA A 45 -6.23 3.12 -9.73
CA ALA A 45 -6.35 4.57 -9.93
C ALA A 45 -5.31 5.14 -10.92
N GLU A 46 -4.14 4.51 -11.05
CA GLU A 46 -3.11 4.85 -12.04
C GLU A 46 -3.25 4.07 -13.36
N GLY A 47 -4.26 3.20 -13.51
CA GLY A 47 -4.43 2.34 -14.68
C GLY A 47 -3.33 1.28 -14.83
N ARG A 48 -2.74 0.83 -13.71
CA ARG A 48 -1.63 -0.13 -13.65
C ARG A 48 -2.05 -1.39 -12.90
N SER A 49 -1.36 -2.50 -13.15
CA SER A 49 -1.46 -3.67 -12.27
C SER A 49 -0.66 -3.43 -10.99
N THR A 50 -1.08 -4.01 -9.86
CA THR A 50 -0.40 -3.90 -8.56
C THR A 50 1.10 -4.24 -8.64
N PRO A 51 1.52 -5.33 -9.33
CA PRO A 51 2.95 -5.61 -9.49
C PRO A 51 3.70 -4.52 -10.26
N ALA A 52 3.09 -3.94 -11.29
CA ALA A 52 3.68 -2.86 -12.06
C ALA A 52 3.81 -1.59 -11.22
N PHE A 53 2.75 -1.20 -10.51
CA PHE A 53 2.76 -0.06 -9.58
C PHE A 53 3.86 -0.20 -8.52
N ILE A 54 3.93 -1.35 -7.84
CA ILE A 54 4.95 -1.59 -6.81
C ILE A 54 6.36 -1.59 -7.40
N SER A 55 6.56 -2.14 -8.61
CA SER A 55 7.86 -2.10 -9.28
C SER A 55 8.27 -0.68 -9.66
N THR A 56 7.33 0.16 -10.11
CA THR A 56 7.59 1.56 -10.42
C THR A 56 7.97 2.32 -9.14
N LEU A 57 7.18 2.18 -8.08
CA LEU A 57 7.47 2.80 -6.78
C LEU A 57 8.84 2.38 -6.24
N HIS A 58 9.21 1.09 -6.38
CA HIS A 58 10.54 0.61 -5.99
C HIS A 58 11.66 1.31 -6.77
N GLY A 59 11.49 1.46 -8.09
CA GLY A 59 12.44 2.18 -8.95
C GLY A 59 12.60 3.64 -8.55
N GLU A 60 11.48 4.36 -8.35
CA GLU A 60 11.49 5.77 -7.95
C GLU A 60 12.18 6.00 -6.60
N VAL A 61 11.92 5.13 -5.62
CA VAL A 61 12.58 5.21 -4.32
C VAL A 61 14.09 4.93 -4.45
N LEU A 62 14.47 3.94 -5.26
CA LEU A 62 15.86 3.62 -5.53
C LEU A 62 16.60 4.79 -6.18
N GLU A 63 15.99 5.46 -7.16
CA GLU A 63 16.57 6.63 -7.82
C GLU A 63 16.67 7.84 -6.88
N ALA A 64 15.67 8.07 -6.04
CA ALA A 64 15.62 9.25 -5.18
C ALA A 64 16.49 9.13 -3.92
N ARG A 65 16.61 7.93 -3.33
CA ARG A 65 17.19 7.72 -2.00
C ARG A 65 18.20 6.58 -1.91
N GLY A 66 18.43 5.84 -2.99
CA GLY A 66 19.21 4.61 -2.99
C GLY A 66 18.39 3.41 -2.50
N GLU A 67 19.06 2.29 -2.24
CA GLU A 67 18.42 1.01 -1.93
C GLU A 67 17.43 1.14 -0.74
N PRO A 68 16.13 0.81 -0.94
CA PRO A 68 15.13 0.98 0.10
C PRO A 68 15.36 0.02 1.27
N VAL A 69 15.74 0.56 2.42
CA VAL A 69 15.72 -0.20 3.68
C VAL A 69 14.27 -0.39 4.12
N ASN A 70 13.86 -1.64 4.38
CA ASN A 70 12.51 -1.99 4.81
C ASN A 70 11.40 -1.63 3.81
N PHE A 71 11.56 -2.01 2.53
CA PHE A 71 10.58 -1.73 1.48
C PHE A 71 9.13 -2.15 1.83
N THR A 72 8.95 -3.27 2.54
CA THR A 72 7.62 -3.69 3.03
C THR A 72 6.98 -2.68 3.99
N SER A 73 7.78 -2.04 4.87
CA SER A 73 7.29 -0.98 5.74
C SER A 73 6.95 0.29 4.97
N LEU A 74 7.75 0.61 3.94
CA LEU A 74 7.45 1.71 3.03
C LEU A 74 6.08 1.52 2.37
N LEU A 75 5.77 0.31 1.86
CA LEU A 75 4.47 0.03 1.26
C LEU A 75 3.30 0.25 2.24
N ARG A 76 3.46 -0.12 3.52
CA ARG A 76 2.44 0.16 4.55
C ARG A 76 2.27 1.66 4.78
N CYS A 77 3.36 2.39 4.91
CA CYS A 77 3.33 3.85 5.07
C CYS A 77 2.69 4.54 3.85
N THR A 78 3.02 4.09 2.64
CA THR A 78 2.42 4.58 1.39
C THR A 78 0.91 4.37 1.38
N ALA A 79 0.43 3.18 1.76
CA ALA A 79 -0.99 2.88 1.85
C ALA A 79 -1.71 3.74 2.90
N LEU A 80 -1.10 3.97 4.06
CA LEU A 80 -1.66 4.86 5.09
C LEU A 80 -1.77 6.31 4.58
N LEU A 81 -0.69 6.83 3.98
CA LEU A 81 -0.65 8.18 3.42
C LEU A 81 -1.72 8.40 2.33
N TYR A 82 -1.95 7.38 1.50
CA TYR A 82 -3.00 7.42 0.48
C TYR A 82 -4.40 7.63 1.10
N ILE A 83 -4.72 6.88 2.16
CA ILE A 83 -6.00 7.00 2.87
C ILE A 83 -6.13 8.36 3.58
N GLU A 84 -5.06 8.83 4.22
CA GLU A 84 -5.04 10.16 4.87
C GLU A 84 -5.29 11.27 3.85
N THR A 85 -4.64 11.22 2.69
CA THR A 85 -4.79 12.19 1.60
C THR A 85 -6.21 12.16 1.03
N ARG A 86 -6.79 10.97 0.83
CA ARG A 86 -8.16 10.80 0.34
C ARG A 86 -9.19 11.33 1.35
N SER A 87 -8.94 11.13 2.65
CA SER A 87 -9.80 11.63 3.72
C SER A 87 -9.73 13.15 3.84
N ALA A 88 -8.54 13.74 3.65
CA ALA A 88 -8.36 15.19 3.62
C ALA A 88 -9.07 15.85 2.42
N VAL A 89 -9.04 15.23 1.23
CA VAL A 89 -9.78 15.70 0.04
C VAL A 89 -11.29 15.65 0.25
N GLY A 90 -11.80 14.65 0.99
CA GLY A 90 -13.23 14.57 1.35
C GLY A 90 -13.69 15.61 2.38
N ASN A 91 -12.77 16.24 3.11
CA ASN A 91 -13.09 17.20 4.18
C ASN A 91 -12.99 18.68 3.74
N GLY A 92 -12.54 18.94 2.50
CA GLY A 92 -12.35 20.30 1.94
C GLY A 92 -13.52 20.86 1.13
N ILE A 93 -14.63 20.10 0.98
CA ILE A 93 -15.84 20.52 0.24
C ILE A 93 -17.02 20.91 1.16
N ALA A 94 -16.79 21.00 2.48
CA ALA A 94 -17.80 21.38 3.47
C ALA A 94 -17.40 22.62 4.31
N ALA A 95 -16.72 23.58 3.68
CA ALA A 95 -16.54 24.91 4.24
C ALA A 95 -16.71 25.94 3.11
N GLU A 96 -17.97 26.38 2.95
CA GLU A 96 -18.32 27.69 2.37
C GLU A 96 -17.67 28.83 3.17
#